data_AF-A0A1T4VDG8-F1
#
_entry.id   AF-A0A1T4VDG8-F1
#
_cell.length_a   1.000
_cell.length_b   1.000
_cell.length_c   1.000
_cell.angle_alpha   90.00
_cell.angle_beta   90.00
_cell.angle_gamma   90.00
#
_symmetry.space_group_name_H-M   'P 1'
#
loop_
_entity.id
_entity.type
_entity.pdbx_description
1 polymer ?
#
loop_
_entity_poly.entity_id
_entity_poly.type
_entity_poly.pdbx_seq_one_letter_code
_entity_poly.pdbx_strand_id
1 'polypeptide(L)'
;MDSKQYLYRTFFAAQDRFNEKYTPFGFEPDIVQQYLHAGFNLASFHDFGAENESPLLTELYLKQLYNNLLDAIQDPKRSRHFRHVCLDAIHAPLISLKRYYKNWPNGEVRFLQLQQELQRLQTPLD
;
A
#
# COMPACT_ATOMS: atom_id res chain seq x y z
N MET A 1 16.32 8.00 19.72
CA MET A 1 16.26 7.72 18.27
C MET A 1 15.51 8.86 17.63
N ASP A 2 16.01 9.38 16.51
CA ASP A 2 15.28 10.38 15.72
C ASP A 2 13.94 9.77 15.25
N SER A 3 12.83 10.45 15.54
CA SER A 3 11.47 10.00 15.22
C SER A 3 11.31 9.71 13.72
N LYS A 4 11.97 10.52 12.89
CA LYS A 4 12.01 10.32 11.44
C LYS A 4 12.70 9.00 11.08
N GLN A 5 13.89 8.76 11.63
CA GLN A 5 14.67 7.55 11.34
C GLN A 5 13.92 6.28 11.78
N TYR A 6 13.17 6.35 12.87
CA TYR A 6 12.31 5.26 13.32
C TYR A 6 11.21 4.93 12.29
N LEU A 7 10.47 5.94 11.80
CA LEU A 7 9.41 5.74 10.80
C LEU A 7 9.91 5.05 9.53
N TYR A 8 11.02 5.53 8.95
CA TYR A 8 11.60 4.89 7.76
C TYR A 8 12.06 3.46 8.03
N ARG A 9 12.72 3.20 9.16
CA ARG A 9 13.17 1.85 9.51
C ARG A 9 11.99 0.90 9.69
N THR A 10 10.92 1.33 10.35
CA THR A 10 9.71 0.53 10.52
C THR A 10 9.06 0.22 9.18
N PHE A 11 8.96 1.20 8.28
CA PHE A 11 8.42 0.99 6.93
C PHE A 11 9.24 -0.02 6.12
N PHE A 12 10.55 0.18 6.01
CA PHE A 12 11.39 -0.72 5.21
C PHE A 12 11.44 -2.14 5.80
N ALA A 13 11.48 -2.28 7.13
CA ALA A 13 11.39 -3.60 7.76
C ALA A 13 10.06 -4.30 7.47
N ALA A 14 8.93 -3.58 7.53
CA ALA A 14 7.62 -4.14 7.21
C ALA A 14 7.48 -4.47 5.71
N GLN A 15 8.10 -3.66 4.84
CA GLN A 15 8.15 -3.91 3.40
C GLN A 15 8.96 -5.15 3.07
N ASP A 16 10.14 -5.31 3.65
CA ASP A 16 10.98 -6.49 3.46
C ASP A 16 10.21 -7.74 3.86
N ARG A 17 9.55 -7.70 5.03
CA ARG A 17 8.70 -8.79 5.51
C ARG A 17 7.50 -9.08 4.60
N PHE A 18 6.85 -8.06 4.06
CA PHE A 18 5.78 -8.22 3.07
C PHE A 18 6.30 -8.90 1.79
N ASN A 19 7.51 -8.54 1.34
CA ASN A 19 8.12 -9.05 0.12
C ASN A 19 8.70 -10.46 0.24
N GLU A 20 8.86 -11.00 1.45
CA GLU A 20 9.31 -12.37 1.67
C GLU A 20 8.34 -13.37 1.03
N LYS A 21 8.88 -14.34 0.28
CA LYS A 21 8.08 -15.37 -0.41
C LYS A 21 7.40 -16.33 0.54
N TYR A 22 8.02 -16.56 1.70
CA TYR A 22 7.49 -17.47 2.71
C TYR A 22 6.79 -16.68 3.80
N THR A 23 5.49 -16.88 3.90
CA THR A 23 4.69 -16.38 5.01
C THR A 23 4.26 -17.56 5.87
N PRO A 24 4.55 -17.56 7.19
CA PRO A 24 3.99 -18.56 8.09
C PRO A 24 2.46 -18.51 8.04
N PHE A 25 1.83 -19.67 7.92
CA PHE A 25 0.37 -19.78 7.86
C PHE A 25 -0.28 -19.15 9.09
N GLY A 26 -1.29 -18.31 8.87
CA GLY A 26 -2.03 -17.59 9.91
C GLY A 26 -1.48 -16.19 10.21
N PHE A 27 -0.28 -15.85 9.75
CA PHE A 27 0.34 -14.53 9.95
C PHE A 27 0.20 -13.60 8.73
N GLU A 28 -0.43 -14.06 7.64
CA GLU A 28 -0.67 -13.25 6.46
C GLU A 28 -1.39 -11.92 6.78
N PRO A 29 -2.49 -11.89 7.58
CA PRO A 29 -3.15 -10.64 7.93
C PRO A 29 -2.24 -9.66 8.66
N ASP A 30 -1.47 -10.13 9.64
CA ASP A 30 -0.60 -9.27 10.44
C ASP A 30 0.51 -8.65 9.59
N ILE A 31 1.11 -9.42 8.67
CA ILE A 31 2.16 -8.92 7.78
C ILE A 31 1.62 -7.83 6.85
N VAL A 32 0.45 -8.07 6.25
CA VAL A 32 -0.19 -7.09 5.36
C VAL A 32 -0.59 -5.83 6.13
N GLN A 33 -1.20 -5.97 7.31
CA GLN A 33 -1.63 -4.85 8.14
C GLN A 33 -0.45 -4.04 8.68
N GLN A 34 0.63 -4.69 9.13
CA GLN A 34 1.83 -4.00 9.59
C GLN A 34 2.48 -3.18 8.47
N TYR A 35 2.55 -3.75 7.26
CA TYR A 35 3.08 -3.04 6.10
C TYR A 35 2.24 -1.81 5.74
N LEU A 36 0.92 -1.98 5.65
CA LEU A 36 0.00 -0.89 5.38
C LEU A 36 0.06 0.20 6.45
N HIS A 37 0.04 -0.18 7.73
CA HIS A 37 0.13 0.76 8.83
C HIS A 37 1.43 1.58 8.77
N ALA A 38 2.57 0.92 8.56
CA ALA A 38 3.86 1.60 8.44
C ALA A 38 3.90 2.55 7.24
N GLY A 39 3.35 2.14 6.09
CA GLY A 39 3.30 2.99 4.89
C GLY A 39 2.35 4.17 5.03
N PHE A 40 1.19 3.99 5.68
CA PHE A 40 0.28 5.10 5.95
C PHE A 40 0.88 6.11 6.92
N ASN A 41 1.56 5.65 7.98
CA ASN A 41 2.25 6.56 8.90
C ASN A 41 3.30 7.40 8.18
N LEU A 42 4.01 6.80 7.21
CA LEU A 42 5.05 7.49 6.45
C LEU A 42 4.47 8.45 5.40
N ALA A 43 3.35 8.09 4.77
CA ALA A 43 2.59 9.01 3.92
C ALA A 43 2.04 10.19 4.74
N SER A 44 1.47 9.94 5.92
CA SER A 44 0.96 10.99 6.81
C SER A 44 2.05 11.90 7.35
N PHE A 45 3.27 11.39 7.56
CA PHE A 45 4.42 12.19 7.96
C PHE A 45 4.80 13.25 6.91
N HIS A 46 4.45 13.03 5.64
CA HIS A 46 4.68 13.93 4.51
C HIS A 46 3.44 14.66 4.01
N ASP A 47 2.29 14.47 4.67
CA ASP A 47 1.02 15.02 4.20
C ASP A 47 0.98 16.56 4.27
N PHE A 48 0.01 17.15 3.58
CA PHE A 48 -0.20 18.59 3.54
C PHE A 48 -0.36 19.15 4.96
N GLY A 49 0.43 20.19 5.29
CA GLY A 49 0.43 20.83 6.61
C GLY A 49 1.33 20.16 7.65
N ALA A 50 2.06 19.09 7.31
CA ALA A 50 3.06 18.49 8.19
C ALA A 50 4.39 19.28 8.16
N GLU A 51 5.19 19.19 9.23
CA GLU A 51 6.54 19.80 9.27
C GLU A 51 7.48 19.27 8.16
N ASN A 52 7.24 18.04 7.71
CA ASN A 52 8.01 17.38 6.65
C ASN A 52 7.18 17.24 5.36
N GLU A 53 6.27 18.18 5.12
CA GLU A 53 5.37 18.19 3.96
C GLU A 53 6.12 17.93 2.66
N SER A 54 5.67 16.89 1.95
CA SER A 54 6.14 16.56 0.62
C SER A 54 5.05 15.78 -0.08
N PRO A 55 4.19 16.46 -0.87
CA PRO A 55 3.07 15.78 -1.50
C PRO A 55 3.51 14.66 -2.45
N LEU A 56 4.67 14.82 -3.10
CA LEU A 56 5.28 13.78 -3.93
C LEU A 56 5.63 12.52 -3.13
N LEU A 57 6.14 12.66 -1.89
CA LEU A 57 6.43 11.51 -1.05
C LEU A 57 5.14 10.87 -0.52
N THR A 58 4.13 11.66 -0.18
CA THR A 58 2.80 11.14 0.17
C THR A 58 2.23 10.29 -0.97
N GLU A 59 2.24 10.80 -2.21
CA GLU A 59 1.82 10.02 -3.38
C GLU A 59 2.67 8.77 -3.58
N LEU A 60 3.99 8.89 -3.47
CA LEU A 60 4.92 7.79 -3.66
C LEU A 60 4.59 6.61 -2.74
N TYR A 61 4.47 6.86 -1.44
CA TYR A 61 4.22 5.79 -0.47
C TYR A 61 2.81 5.20 -0.62
N LEU A 62 1.80 6.01 -0.90
CA LEU A 62 0.44 5.51 -1.14
C LEU A 62 0.37 4.64 -2.40
N LYS A 63 1.01 5.06 -3.51
CA LYS A 63 1.08 4.26 -4.74
C LYS A 63 1.90 2.99 -4.54
N GLN A 64 2.97 3.05 -3.75
CA GLN A 64 3.79 1.88 -3.45
C GLN A 64 3.02 0.81 -2.68
N LEU A 65 2.23 1.22 -1.67
CA LEU A 65 1.32 0.30 -0.97
C LEU A 65 0.33 -0.34 -1.94
N TYR A 66 -0.33 0.47 -2.77
CA TYR A 66 -1.32 0.01 -3.74
C TYR A 66 -0.73 -0.98 -4.75
N ASN A 67 0.38 -0.62 -5.39
CA ASN A 67 1.04 -1.45 -6.41
C ASN A 67 1.56 -2.77 -5.82
N ASN A 68 2.18 -2.73 -4.64
CA ASN A 68 2.68 -3.95 -4.01
C ASN A 68 1.54 -4.92 -3.64
N LEU A 69 0.37 -4.41 -3.25
CA LEU A 69 -0.80 -5.26 -3.05
C LEU A 69 -1.31 -5.83 -4.37
N LEU A 70 -1.42 -5.03 -5.43
CA LEU A 70 -1.80 -5.51 -6.77
C LEU A 70 -0.87 -6.64 -7.25
N ASP A 71 0.44 -6.42 -7.17
CA ASP A 71 1.45 -7.40 -7.58
C ASP A 71 1.32 -8.68 -6.74
N ALA A 72 1.12 -8.55 -5.42
CA ALA A 72 0.94 -9.69 -4.54
C ALA A 72 -0.34 -10.48 -4.85
N ILE A 73 -1.44 -9.83 -5.23
CA ILE A 73 -2.70 -10.49 -5.62
C ILE A 73 -2.50 -11.31 -6.90
N GLN A 74 -1.76 -10.76 -7.86
CA GLN A 74 -1.50 -11.40 -9.16
C GLN A 74 -0.42 -12.50 -9.10
N ASP A 75 0.46 -12.49 -8.09
CA ASP A 75 1.58 -13.41 -8.02
C ASP A 75 1.14 -14.86 -7.74
N PRO A 76 1.24 -15.79 -8.70
CA PRO A 76 0.84 -17.19 -8.49
C PRO A 76 1.75 -17.94 -7.50
N LYS A 77 2.91 -17.37 -7.14
CA LYS A 77 3.84 -17.94 -6.15
C LYS A 77 3.42 -17.59 -4.72
N ARG A 78 2.51 -16.64 -4.53
CA ARG A 78 1.94 -16.30 -3.22
C ARG A 78 0.85 -17.30 -2.84
N SER A 79 0.72 -17.58 -1.55
CA SER A 79 -0.35 -18.46 -1.06
C SER A 79 -1.71 -17.87 -1.41
N ARG A 80 -2.71 -18.74 -1.63
CA ARG A 80 -4.10 -18.30 -1.86
C ARG A 80 -4.63 -17.42 -0.73
N HIS A 81 -4.27 -17.73 0.52
CA HIS A 81 -4.66 -16.92 1.67
C HIS A 81 -4.02 -15.53 1.64
N PHE A 82 -2.71 -15.44 1.35
CA PHE A 82 -2.03 -14.14 1.25
C PHE A 82 -2.64 -13.26 0.16
N ARG A 83 -2.95 -13.83 -1.01
CA ARG A 83 -3.61 -13.12 -2.11
C ARG A 83 -4.97 -12.56 -1.71
N HIS A 84 -5.81 -13.34 -1.02
CA HIS A 84 -7.10 -12.87 -0.51
C HIS A 84 -6.94 -11.75 0.52
N VAL A 85 -6.02 -11.89 1.48
CA VAL A 85 -5.75 -10.85 2.47
C VAL A 85 -5.32 -9.54 1.78
N CYS A 86 -4.45 -9.61 0.78
CA CYS A 86 -4.05 -8.44 0.00
C CYS A 86 -5.24 -7.82 -0.76
N LEU A 87 -6.12 -8.65 -1.33
CA LEU A 87 -7.32 -8.19 -2.03
C LEU A 87 -8.29 -7.49 -1.07
N ASP A 88 -8.55 -8.05 0.10
CA ASP A 88 -9.43 -7.42 1.11
C ASP A 88 -8.84 -6.09 1.59
N ALA A 89 -7.51 -6.02 1.72
CA ALA A 89 -6.81 -4.85 2.20
C ALA A 89 -6.63 -3.73 1.15
N ILE A 90 -6.78 -4.01 -0.15
CA ILE A 90 -6.45 -3.08 -1.24
C ILE A 90 -7.31 -1.81 -1.27
N HIS A 91 -8.50 -1.88 -0.68
CA HIS A 91 -9.39 -0.73 -0.59
C HIS A 91 -8.83 0.40 0.28
N ALA A 92 -8.01 0.08 1.30
CA ALA A 92 -7.42 1.08 2.18
C ALA A 92 -6.47 2.05 1.44
N PRO A 93 -5.45 1.59 0.69
CA PRO A 93 -4.60 2.50 -0.09
C PRO A 93 -5.37 3.17 -1.23
N LEU A 94 -6.35 2.48 -1.85
CA LEU A 94 -7.18 3.07 -2.90
C LEU A 94 -8.02 4.26 -2.39
N ILE A 95 -8.65 4.14 -1.22
CA ILE A 95 -9.39 5.24 -0.58
C ILE A 95 -8.44 6.39 -0.21
N SER A 96 -7.24 6.08 0.27
CA SER A 96 -6.24 7.09 0.63
C SER A 96 -5.75 7.85 -0.61
N LEU A 97 -5.49 7.16 -1.72
CA LEU A 97 -5.16 7.78 -3.02
C LEU A 97 -6.30 8.63 -3.56
N LYS A 98 -7.57 8.18 -3.40
CA LYS A 98 -8.73 9.01 -3.76
C LYS A 98 -8.75 10.32 -2.99
N ARG A 99 -8.52 10.28 -1.68
CA ARG A 99 -8.48 11.47 -0.81
C ARG A 99 -7.34 12.39 -1.21
N TYR A 100 -6.15 11.84 -1.43
CA TYR A 100 -4.99 12.60 -1.90
C TYR A 100 -5.29 13.31 -3.22
N TYR A 101 -5.79 12.58 -4.23
CA TYR A 101 -6.04 13.13 -5.57
C TYR A 101 -7.14 14.19 -5.64
N LYS A 102 -8.07 14.25 -4.67
CA LYS A 102 -9.10 15.31 -4.64
C LYS A 102 -8.52 16.73 -4.65
N ASN A 103 -7.30 16.90 -4.14
CA ASN A 103 -6.64 18.20 -4.05
C ASN A 103 -5.86 18.58 -5.33
N TRP A 104 -5.86 17.73 -6.36
CA TRP A 104 -5.04 17.90 -7.56
C TRP A 104 -5.86 18.12 -8.83
N PRO A 105 -5.35 18.94 -9.77
CA PRO A 105 -5.87 18.99 -11.13
C PRO A 105 -5.84 17.60 -11.77
N ASN A 106 -6.95 17.20 -12.42
CA ASN A 106 -7.14 15.88 -13.01
C ASN A 106 -7.06 14.70 -12.01
N GLY A 107 -7.27 14.95 -10.71
CA GLY A 107 -7.24 13.91 -9.69
C GLY A 107 -8.23 12.77 -9.91
N GLU A 108 -9.43 13.07 -10.42
CA GLU A 108 -10.42 12.06 -10.79
C GLU A 108 -9.92 11.14 -11.90
N VAL A 109 -9.24 11.67 -12.92
CA VAL A 109 -8.68 10.87 -14.03
C VAL A 109 -7.59 9.94 -13.49
N ARG A 110 -6.71 10.43 -12.62
CA ARG A 110 -5.67 9.60 -11.98
C ARG A 110 -6.29 8.50 -11.11
N PHE A 111 -7.34 8.83 -10.35
CA PHE A 111 -8.03 7.85 -9.53
C PHE A 111 -8.74 6.77 -10.37
N LEU A 112 -9.40 7.17 -11.47
CA LEU A 112 -10.05 6.24 -12.39
C LEU A 112 -9.05 5.26 -13.02
N GLN A 113 -7.84 5.71 -13.34
CA GLN A 113 -6.77 4.83 -13.84
C GLN A 113 -6.43 3.73 -12.83
N LEU A 114 -6.29 4.08 -11.54
CA LEU A 114 -6.06 3.09 -10.49
C LEU A 114 -7.21 2.09 -10.41
N GLN A 115 -8.46 2.56 -10.43
CA GLN A 115 -9.62 1.65 -10.40
C GLN A 115 -9.65 0.70 -11.60
N GLN A 116 -9.28 1.18 -12.79
CA GLN A 116 -9.18 0.34 -13.98
C GLN A 116 -8.07 -0.72 -13.85
N GLU A 117 -6.94 -0.41 -13.21
CA GLU A 117 -5.90 -1.40 -12.92
C GLU A 117 -6.42 -2.51 -12.01
N LEU A 118 -7.18 -2.17 -10.96
CA LEU A 118 -7.80 -3.16 -10.07
C LEU A 118 -8.83 -4.03 -10.80
N GLN A 119 -9.65 -3.43 -11.66
CA GLN A 119 -10.66 -4.17 -12.43
C GLN A 119 -10.05 -5.13 -13.45
N ARG A 120 -8.82 -4.85 -13.91
CA ARG A 120 -8.09 -5.72 -14.85
C ARG A 120 -7.44 -6.92 -14.17
N LEU A 121 -7.52 -7.07 -12.85
CA LEU A 121 -7.10 -8.27 -12.16
C LEU A 121 -7.90 -9.47 -12.70
N GLN A 122 -7.29 -10.27 -13.57
CA GLN A 122 -7.90 -11.43 -14.22
C GLN A 122 -7.85 -12.71 -13.39
N THR A 123 -7.31 -12.68 -12.17
CA THR A 123 -7.12 -13.90 -11.38
C THR A 123 -8.46 -14.45 -10.91
N PRO A 124 -8.96 -15.59 -11.44
CA PRO A 124 -9.90 -16.39 -10.67
C PRO A 124 -9.18 -16.74 -9.36
N LEU A 125 -9.82 -16.46 -8.23
CA LEU A 125 -9.35 -16.89 -6.92
C LEU A 125 -9.68 -18.38 -6.67
N ASP A 126 -9.81 -19.15 -7.75
CA ASP A 126 -10.18 -20.57 -7.77
C ASP A 126 -9.04 -21.46 -7.27
#